data_AF-A0A8T6QER9-F1
#
_entry.id   AF-A0A8T6QER9-F1
#
_cell.length_a   1.000
_cell.length_b   1.000
_cell.length_c   1.000
_cell.angle_alpha   90.00
_cell.angle_beta   90.00
_cell.angle_gamma   90.00
#
_symmetry.space_group_name_H-M   'P 1'
#
loop_
_entity.id
_entity.type
_entity.pdbx_description
1 polymer ?
#
loop_
_entity_poly.entity_id
_entity_poly.type
_entity_poly.pdbx_seq_one_letter_code
_entity_poly.pdbx_strand_id
1 'polypeptide(L)'
;MAVIWFYLSNIDRLDIFFDTVSLSSAIGIIFVFIIVSFSGFSLVIFISSFILILIYTLHEDNFKNYPSIPHRISTVCYLNSLFICCSIIVGYYIYYLYGWNGYSISITGFVLMLAFSYFVSYFNLFKTKRFSWHKSDNYEKLPRKPGLLCFLPLQFMTPGIVQILPMLFLLTQLDFSEGTSDLVEMLMLLALTAAIVTIGILPGAIHLNERRNGDKFTGFIVVLICIPVVITVFSMLYRPIPNMIINMVMSLSGISDWRTHQYYIENKTHSHSMFNGLIWNTRHYTE
;
A
#
# COMPACT_ATOMS: atom_id res chain seq x y z
N MET A 1 -24.91 10.82 16.88
CA MET A 1 -24.47 9.64 16.11
C MET A 1 -22.99 9.36 16.24
N ALA A 2 -22.08 10.27 15.86
CA ALA A 2 -20.63 10.07 16.07
C ALA A 2 -20.27 9.80 17.56
N VAL A 3 -20.90 10.51 18.50
CA VAL A 3 -20.72 10.29 19.95
C VAL A 3 -21.20 8.91 20.40
N ILE A 4 -22.30 8.40 19.83
CA ILE A 4 -22.85 7.08 20.15
C ILE A 4 -21.96 5.98 19.58
N TRP A 5 -21.50 6.15 18.34
CA TRP A 5 -20.53 5.24 17.71
C TRP A 5 -19.23 5.20 18.52
N PHE A 6 -18.69 6.35 18.93
CA PHE A 6 -17.44 6.42 19.70
C PHE A 6 -17.60 5.82 21.10
N TYR A 7 -18.75 6.07 21.74
CA TYR A 7 -19.09 5.46 23.03
C TYR A 7 -19.18 3.93 22.92
N LEU A 8 -19.93 3.41 21.94
CA LEU A 8 -20.07 1.98 21.71
C LEU A 8 -18.75 1.34 21.28
N SER A 9 -17.94 2.03 20.48
CA SER A 9 -16.58 1.59 20.11
C SER A 9 -15.65 1.52 21.31
N ASN A 10 -15.77 2.42 22.28
CA ASN A 10 -14.94 2.39 23.49
C ASN A 10 -15.30 1.24 24.43
N ILE A 11 -16.57 0.83 24.46
CA ILE A 11 -17.03 -0.32 25.25
C ILE A 11 -17.03 -1.62 24.45
N ASP A 12 -16.47 -1.60 23.24
CA ASP A 12 -16.43 -2.73 22.29
C ASP A 12 -17.83 -3.32 21.99
N ARG A 13 -18.89 -2.52 22.01
CA ARG A 13 -20.27 -2.93 21.69
C ARG A 13 -20.81 -2.26 20.43
N LEU A 14 -19.97 -2.21 19.40
CA LEU A 14 -20.36 -1.69 18.09
C LEU A 14 -21.41 -2.56 17.40
N ASP A 15 -21.58 -3.82 17.84
CA ASP A 15 -22.64 -4.74 17.41
C ASP A 15 -24.05 -4.15 17.56
N ILE A 16 -24.30 -3.41 18.64
CA ILE A 16 -25.63 -2.84 18.96
C ILE A 16 -25.88 -1.51 18.22
N PHE A 17 -24.86 -0.95 17.57
CA PHE A 17 -24.93 0.39 17.01
C PHE A 17 -26.04 0.54 15.96
N PHE A 18 -26.20 -0.46 15.09
CA PHE A 18 -27.22 -0.42 14.04
C PHE A 18 -28.65 -0.61 14.56
N ASP A 19 -28.83 -1.27 15.71
CA ASP A 19 -30.13 -1.42 16.36
C ASP A 19 -30.59 -0.11 17.02
N THR A 20 -29.65 0.79 17.35
CA THR A 20 -29.95 2.09 17.97
C THR A 20 -30.23 3.21 16.97
N VAL A 21 -30.07 2.96 15.67
CA VAL A 21 -30.07 3.99 14.63
C VAL A 21 -31.17 3.74 13.60
N SER A 22 -31.81 4.80 13.10
CA SER A 22 -32.84 4.68 12.05
C SER A 22 -32.24 4.21 10.71
N LEU A 23 -33.03 3.51 9.90
CA LEU A 23 -32.58 2.96 8.60
C LEU A 23 -31.96 4.01 7.67
N SER A 24 -32.55 5.21 7.59
CA SER A 24 -32.00 6.32 6.78
C SER A 24 -30.63 6.78 7.29
N SER A 25 -30.46 6.81 8.61
CA SER A 25 -29.18 7.14 9.23
C SER A 25 -28.15 6.03 9.05
N ALA A 26 -28.57 4.76 9.11
CA ALA A 26 -27.71 3.59 8.88
C ALA A 26 -27.09 3.59 7.48
N ILE A 27 -27.88 3.86 6.44
CA ILE A 27 -27.39 3.96 5.06
C ILE A 27 -26.35 5.08 4.92
N GLY A 28 -26.61 6.25 5.51
CA GLY A 28 -25.67 7.37 5.51
C GLY A 28 -24.35 7.02 6.22
N ILE A 29 -24.42 6.28 7.33
CA ILE A 29 -23.23 5.84 8.07
C ILE A 29 -22.41 4.83 7.28
N ILE A 30 -23.06 3.83 6.67
CA ILE A 30 -22.40 2.86 5.79
C ILE A 30 -21.68 3.60 4.66
N PHE A 31 -22.32 4.60 4.04
CA PHE A 31 -21.70 5.40 2.99
C PHE A 31 -20.44 6.15 3.48
N VAL A 32 -20.48 6.76 4.67
CA VAL A 32 -19.31 7.41 5.27
C VAL A 32 -18.18 6.39 5.50
N PHE A 33 -18.49 5.21 6.05
CA PHE A 33 -17.49 4.18 6.27
C PHE A 33 -16.94 3.58 4.97
N ILE A 34 -17.73 3.53 3.89
CA ILE A 34 -17.25 3.19 2.54
C ILE A 34 -16.20 4.20 2.10
N ILE A 35 -16.47 5.51 2.22
CA ILE A 35 -15.52 6.56 1.85
C ILE A 35 -14.23 6.46 2.68
N VAL A 36 -14.37 6.29 4.00
CA VAL A 36 -13.22 6.18 4.93
C VAL A 36 -12.39 4.94 4.61
N SER A 37 -13.03 3.78 4.42
CA SER A 37 -12.35 2.51 4.12
C SER A 37 -11.67 2.57 2.76
N PHE A 38 -12.34 3.13 1.74
CA PHE A 38 -11.77 3.31 0.41
C PHE A 38 -10.56 4.26 0.43
N SER A 39 -10.66 5.37 1.17
CA SER A 39 -9.56 6.32 1.36
C SER A 39 -8.38 5.67 2.08
N GLY A 40 -8.63 4.97 3.18
CA GLY A 40 -7.59 4.24 3.94
C GLY A 40 -6.90 3.18 3.08
N PHE A 41 -7.68 2.39 2.35
CA PHE A 41 -7.17 1.40 1.41
C PHE A 41 -6.31 2.05 0.31
N SER A 42 -6.79 3.16 -0.27
CA SER A 42 -6.05 3.94 -1.27
C SER A 42 -4.71 4.45 -0.73
N LEU A 43 -4.70 4.98 0.49
CA LEU A 43 -3.48 5.46 1.15
C LEU A 43 -2.43 4.35 1.27
N VAL A 44 -2.86 3.13 1.62
CA VAL A 44 -1.99 1.97 1.74
C VAL A 44 -1.43 1.53 0.38
N ILE A 45 -2.28 1.39 -0.64
CA ILE A 45 -1.86 0.91 -1.96
C ILE A 45 -0.94 1.90 -2.67
N PHE A 46 -1.23 3.20 -2.56
CA PHE A 46 -0.49 4.27 -3.25
C PHE A 46 0.55 4.96 -2.37
N ILE A 47 0.94 4.34 -1.25
CA ILE A 47 1.88 4.93 -0.30
C ILE A 47 3.22 5.31 -0.95
N SER A 48 3.73 4.52 -1.90
CA SER A 48 4.95 4.84 -2.65
C SER A 48 4.80 6.09 -3.52
N SER A 49 3.64 6.31 -4.14
CA SER A 49 3.33 7.54 -4.87
C SER A 49 3.34 8.76 -3.96
N PHE A 50 2.75 8.66 -2.76
CA PHE A 50 2.77 9.77 -1.80
C PHE A 50 4.20 10.12 -1.35
N ILE A 51 5.02 9.10 -1.06
CA ILE A 51 6.44 9.30 -0.72
C ILE A 51 7.21 9.91 -1.90
N LEU A 52 6.97 9.47 -3.13
CA LEU A 52 7.57 10.05 -4.34
C LEU A 52 7.26 11.56 -4.46
N ILE A 53 5.99 11.95 -4.29
CA ILE A 53 5.56 13.35 -4.33
C ILE A 53 6.22 14.16 -3.20
N LEU A 54 6.35 13.58 -2.01
CA LEU A 54 7.00 14.21 -0.87
C LEU A 54 8.49 14.46 -1.14
N ILE A 55 9.22 13.46 -1.63
CA ILE A 55 10.66 13.58 -1.96
C ILE A 55 10.87 14.67 -3.02
N TYR A 56 10.02 14.71 -4.04
CA TYR A 56 10.07 15.72 -5.09
C TYR A 56 9.82 17.12 -4.54
N THR A 57 8.79 17.29 -3.70
CA THR A 57 8.43 18.59 -3.12
C THR A 57 9.52 19.09 -2.16
N LEU A 58 10.15 18.19 -1.39
CA LEU A 58 11.26 18.54 -0.48
C LEU A 58 12.47 19.12 -1.21
N HIS A 59 12.70 18.72 -2.46
CA HIS A 59 13.84 19.15 -3.26
C HIS A 59 13.43 20.02 -4.46
N GLU A 60 12.24 20.61 -4.41
CA GLU A 60 11.67 21.39 -5.53
C GLU A 60 12.64 22.49 -6.00
N ASP A 61 13.30 23.19 -5.07
CA ASP A 61 14.27 24.24 -5.40
C ASP A 61 15.47 23.74 -6.22
N ASN A 62 15.88 22.48 -6.03
CA ASN A 62 16.97 21.87 -6.78
C ASN A 62 16.53 21.36 -8.16
N PHE A 63 15.23 21.09 -8.34
CA PHE A 63 14.67 20.44 -9.54
C PHE A 63 13.93 21.40 -10.48
N LYS A 64 13.43 22.53 -9.98
CA LYS A 64 12.58 23.48 -10.72
C LYS A 64 13.18 23.98 -12.03
N ASN A 65 14.51 24.03 -12.12
CA ASN A 65 15.22 24.52 -13.31
C ASN A 65 15.39 23.46 -14.41
N TYR A 66 14.99 22.20 -14.17
CA TYR A 66 15.23 21.08 -15.09
C TYR A 66 13.93 20.37 -15.47
N PRO A 67 13.34 20.67 -16.64
CA PRO A 67 12.05 20.12 -17.06
C PRO A 67 12.04 18.60 -17.24
N SER A 68 13.19 17.95 -17.50
CA SER A 68 13.26 16.50 -17.70
C SER A 68 13.41 15.68 -16.41
N ILE A 69 13.76 16.33 -15.30
CA ILE A 69 14.08 15.68 -14.02
C ILE A 69 12.88 15.01 -13.34
N PRO A 70 11.65 15.56 -13.33
CA PRO A 70 10.50 14.90 -12.69
C PRO A 70 10.24 13.50 -13.24
N HIS A 71 10.25 13.33 -14.56
CA HIS A 71 10.08 12.02 -15.20
C HIS A 71 11.22 11.06 -14.85
N ARG A 72 12.48 11.54 -14.88
CA ARG A 72 13.65 10.73 -14.54
C ARG A 72 13.62 10.28 -13.07
N ILE A 73 13.15 11.12 -12.15
CA ILE A 73 12.96 10.78 -10.74
C ILE A 73 11.92 9.66 -10.59
N SER A 74 10.77 9.78 -11.27
CA SER A 74 9.74 8.75 -11.28
C SER A 74 10.28 7.41 -11.81
N THR A 75 11.09 7.43 -12.87
CA THR A 75 11.74 6.23 -13.40
C THR A 75 12.72 5.60 -12.41
N VAL A 76 13.55 6.41 -11.73
CA VAL A 76 14.48 5.91 -10.72
C VAL A 76 13.72 5.24 -9.56
N CYS A 77 12.68 5.90 -9.05
CA CYS A 77 11.87 5.35 -7.95
C CYS A 77 11.14 4.07 -8.37
N TYR A 78 10.64 4.00 -9.61
CA TYR A 78 10.05 2.79 -10.18
C TYR A 78 11.04 1.63 -10.24
N LEU A 79 12.22 1.85 -10.83
CA LEU A 79 13.24 0.81 -10.96
C LEU A 79 13.74 0.34 -9.59
N ASN A 80 13.96 1.26 -8.64
CA ASN A 80 14.32 0.92 -7.27
C ASN A 80 13.26 0.06 -6.59
N SER A 81 11.99 0.45 -6.70
CA SER A 81 10.88 -0.29 -6.08
C SER A 81 10.73 -1.68 -6.66
N LEU A 82 10.81 -1.81 -7.99
CA LEU A 82 10.75 -3.10 -8.67
C LEU A 82 11.92 -3.99 -8.22
N PHE A 83 13.14 -3.44 -8.21
CA PHE A 83 14.33 -4.19 -7.81
C PHE A 83 14.30 -4.64 -6.36
N ILE A 84 13.95 -3.76 -5.41
CA ILE A 84 13.87 -4.09 -3.99
C ILE A 84 12.84 -5.21 -3.78
N CYS A 85 11.64 -5.04 -4.31
CA CYS A 85 10.55 -5.99 -4.16
C CYS A 85 10.87 -7.36 -4.79
N CYS A 86 11.38 -7.39 -6.02
CA CYS A 86 11.77 -8.64 -6.69
C CYS A 86 12.96 -9.32 -6.00
N SER A 87 13.94 -8.54 -5.51
CA SER A 87 15.11 -9.09 -4.81
C SER A 87 14.72 -9.80 -3.51
N ILE A 88 13.69 -9.30 -2.81
CA ILE A 88 13.17 -9.97 -1.61
C ILE A 88 12.58 -11.33 -1.97
N ILE A 89 11.73 -11.40 -3.00
CA ILE A 89 11.10 -12.67 -3.44
C ILE A 89 12.16 -13.67 -3.90
N VAL A 90 13.11 -13.23 -4.74
CA VAL A 90 14.21 -14.08 -5.20
C VAL A 90 15.10 -14.53 -4.03
N GLY A 91 15.37 -13.65 -3.06
CA GLY A 91 16.13 -13.99 -1.86
C GLY A 91 15.44 -15.08 -1.03
N TYR A 92 14.12 -14.97 -0.83
CA TYR A 92 13.34 -16.01 -0.16
C TYR A 92 13.32 -17.33 -0.94
N TYR A 93 13.23 -17.27 -2.26
CA TYR A 93 13.26 -18.45 -3.11
C TYR A 93 14.61 -19.19 -3.04
N ILE A 94 15.72 -18.44 -3.03
CA ILE A 94 17.07 -19.01 -2.85
C ILE A 94 17.21 -19.64 -1.46
N TYR A 95 16.70 -18.97 -0.42
CA TYR A 95 16.67 -19.51 0.94
C TYR A 95 15.92 -20.86 1.00
N TYR A 96 14.74 -20.91 0.37
CA TYR A 96 13.91 -22.12 0.32
C TYR A 96 14.59 -23.29 -0.39
N LEU A 97 15.19 -23.06 -1.57
CA LEU A 97 15.80 -24.14 -2.35
C LEU A 97 17.14 -24.65 -1.81
N TYR A 98 18.02 -23.73 -1.40
CA TYR A 98 19.41 -24.06 -1.09
C TYR A 98 19.70 -24.13 0.41
N GLY A 99 18.74 -23.76 1.27
CA GLY A 99 18.92 -23.78 2.73
C GLY A 99 20.06 -22.87 3.22
N TRP A 100 20.41 -21.85 2.44
CA TRP A 100 21.47 -20.92 2.77
C TRP A 100 21.16 -20.14 4.06
N ASN A 101 22.21 -19.65 4.74
CA ASN A 101 22.01 -18.82 5.93
C ASN A 101 21.23 -17.55 5.57
N GLY A 102 20.05 -17.37 6.16
CA GLY A 102 19.16 -16.23 5.93
C GLY A 102 19.86 -14.89 6.17
N TYR A 103 20.74 -14.81 7.18
CA TYR A 103 21.52 -13.59 7.45
C TYR A 103 22.42 -13.18 6.29
N SER A 104 23.08 -14.16 5.65
CA SER A 104 23.96 -13.89 4.50
C SER A 104 23.17 -13.40 3.30
N ILE A 105 22.00 -13.98 3.03
CA ILE A 105 21.10 -13.52 1.95
C ILE A 105 20.61 -12.09 2.23
N SER A 106 20.21 -11.79 3.46
CA SER A 106 19.73 -10.44 3.81
C SER A 106 20.83 -9.38 3.69
N ILE A 107 22.05 -9.67 4.16
CA ILE A 107 23.18 -8.72 4.07
C ILE A 107 23.54 -8.47 2.60
N THR A 108 23.69 -9.54 1.80
CA THR A 108 24.02 -9.41 0.38
C THR A 108 22.92 -8.67 -0.38
N GLY A 109 21.65 -8.99 -0.13
CA GLY A 109 20.50 -8.28 -0.69
C GLY A 109 20.50 -6.80 -0.34
N PHE A 110 20.77 -6.43 0.92
CA PHE A 110 20.83 -5.03 1.34
C PHE A 110 21.95 -4.25 0.63
N VAL A 111 23.16 -4.83 0.54
CA VAL A 111 24.29 -4.23 -0.19
C VAL A 111 23.96 -4.05 -1.67
N LEU A 112 23.33 -5.07 -2.27
CA LEU A 112 22.89 -5.05 -3.66
C LEU A 112 21.85 -3.94 -3.92
N MET A 113 20.89 -3.76 -3.02
CA MET A 113 19.87 -2.70 -3.09
C MET A 113 20.51 -1.30 -3.04
N LEU A 114 21.47 -1.08 -2.14
CA LEU A 114 22.22 0.19 -2.05
C LEU A 114 23.01 0.47 -3.33
N ALA A 115 23.75 -0.52 -3.82
CA ALA A 115 24.55 -0.41 -5.04
C ALA A 115 23.67 -0.13 -6.26
N PHE A 116 22.55 -0.84 -6.39
CA PHE A 116 21.60 -0.66 -7.48
C PHE A 116 20.97 0.73 -7.44
N SER A 117 20.52 1.21 -6.27
CA SER A 117 19.94 2.55 -6.16
C SER A 117 20.92 3.65 -6.54
N TYR A 118 22.18 3.53 -6.08
CA TYR A 118 23.24 4.45 -6.47
C TYR A 118 23.47 4.41 -7.99
N PHE A 119 23.58 3.23 -8.58
CA PHE A 119 23.79 3.04 -10.01
C PHE A 119 22.67 3.65 -10.85
N VAL A 120 21.41 3.31 -10.55
CA VAL A 120 20.24 3.79 -11.29
C VAL A 120 20.08 5.30 -11.17
N SER A 121 20.32 5.86 -9.98
CA SER A 121 20.32 7.31 -9.75
C SER A 121 21.44 8.00 -10.52
N TYR A 122 22.65 7.45 -10.48
CA TYR A 122 23.81 7.99 -11.22
C TYR A 122 23.54 8.06 -12.72
N PHE A 123 23.05 6.97 -13.31
CA PHE A 123 22.80 6.89 -14.75
C PHE A 123 21.63 7.76 -15.22
N ASN A 124 20.59 7.92 -14.41
CA ASN A 124 19.39 8.66 -14.83
C ASN A 124 19.43 10.16 -14.49
N LEU A 125 20.14 10.55 -13.42
CA LEU A 125 20.08 11.92 -12.89
C LEU A 125 21.41 12.68 -13.00
N PHE A 126 22.55 12.00 -12.81
CA PHE A 126 23.88 12.63 -12.74
C PHE A 126 24.72 12.46 -14.01
N LYS A 127 24.33 11.54 -14.90
CA LYS A 127 24.88 11.43 -16.26
C LYS A 127 24.15 12.39 -17.19
N THR A 128 24.92 13.14 -17.96
CA THR A 128 24.38 14.05 -18.98
C THR A 128 23.51 13.26 -19.96
N LYS A 129 22.23 13.63 -20.06
CA LYS A 129 21.31 13.07 -21.05
C LYS A 129 20.74 14.20 -21.89
N ARG A 130 20.72 14.00 -23.21
CA ARG A 130 20.13 14.91 -24.19
C ARG A 130 18.64 15.06 -23.90
N PHE A 131 18.16 16.28 -23.88
CA PHE A 131 16.74 16.60 -23.75
C PHE A 131 16.30 17.34 -25.02
N SER A 132 15.44 16.69 -25.81
CA SER A 132 14.95 17.20 -27.09
C SER A 132 13.51 17.65 -26.91
N TRP A 133 13.29 18.93 -26.58
CA TRP A 133 11.95 19.51 -26.54
C TRP A 133 11.90 20.98 -26.99
N HIS A 134 12.99 21.75 -26.83
CA HIS A 134 13.15 23.03 -27.53
C HIS A 134 14.04 22.85 -28.77
N LYS A 135 13.90 23.76 -29.74
CA LYS A 135 14.67 23.84 -31.01
C LYS A 135 16.20 23.85 -30.85
N SER A 136 16.73 23.83 -29.62
CA SER A 136 18.14 23.62 -29.30
C SER A 136 18.31 22.37 -28.43
N ASP A 137 19.29 21.55 -28.78
CA ASP A 137 19.70 20.39 -27.99
C ASP A 137 20.27 20.83 -26.64
N ASN A 138 19.41 20.85 -25.63
CA ASN A 138 19.82 21.20 -24.27
C ASN A 138 20.16 19.92 -23.51
N TYR A 139 21.34 19.93 -22.87
CA TYR A 139 21.81 18.83 -22.04
C TYR A 139 21.52 19.14 -20.57
N GLU A 140 20.83 18.23 -19.88
CA GLU A 140 20.47 18.41 -18.48
C GLU A 140 21.15 17.36 -17.60
N LYS A 141 21.81 17.83 -16.53
CA LYS A 141 22.40 17.02 -15.45
C LYS A 141 22.21 17.71 -14.11
N LEU A 142 21.96 16.93 -13.06
CA LEU A 142 21.97 17.46 -11.70
C LEU A 142 23.41 17.74 -11.22
N PRO A 143 23.62 18.74 -10.33
CA PRO A 143 24.93 19.08 -9.83
C PRO A 143 25.51 17.94 -8.98
N ARG A 144 26.78 17.63 -9.21
CA ARG A 144 27.53 16.57 -8.50
C ARG A 144 28.03 17.04 -7.13
N LYS A 145 27.14 17.55 -6.28
CA LYS A 145 27.47 17.88 -4.89
C LYS A 145 27.55 16.56 -4.10
N PRO A 146 28.57 16.34 -3.26
CA PRO A 146 28.77 15.07 -2.56
C PRO A 146 27.58 14.68 -1.67
N GLY A 147 26.92 15.65 -1.02
CA GLY A 147 25.68 15.41 -0.29
C GLY A 147 24.54 14.92 -1.19
N LEU A 148 24.30 15.57 -2.32
CA LEU A 148 23.23 15.17 -3.25
C LEU A 148 23.50 13.79 -3.89
N LEU A 149 24.77 13.48 -4.17
CA LEU A 149 25.19 12.20 -4.75
C LEU A 149 24.98 11.01 -3.81
N CYS A 150 25.02 11.22 -2.49
CA CYS A 150 24.87 10.14 -1.51
C CYS A 150 23.45 10.09 -0.91
N PHE A 151 22.89 11.24 -0.52
CA PHE A 151 21.57 11.29 0.14
C PHE A 151 20.40 11.05 -0.82
N LEU A 152 20.49 11.54 -2.06
CA LEU A 152 19.37 11.45 -2.99
C LEU A 152 19.08 10.01 -3.44
N PRO A 153 20.09 9.18 -3.79
CA PRO A 153 19.85 7.76 -4.06
C PRO A 153 19.25 7.00 -2.88
N LEU A 154 19.68 7.32 -1.64
CA LEU A 154 19.10 6.71 -0.44
C LEU A 154 17.61 7.07 -0.28
N GLN A 155 17.24 8.33 -0.51
CA GLN A 155 15.84 8.76 -0.45
C GLN A 155 14.97 8.12 -1.53
N PHE A 156 15.51 7.88 -2.73
CA PHE A 156 14.77 7.18 -3.79
C PHE A 156 14.59 5.69 -3.56
N MET A 157 15.19 5.10 -2.52
CA MET A 157 14.85 3.76 -2.07
C MET A 157 13.58 3.73 -1.22
N THR A 158 13.25 4.83 -0.55
CA THR A 158 12.12 4.91 0.38
C THR A 158 10.79 4.51 -0.26
N PRO A 159 10.43 4.97 -1.48
CA PRO A 159 9.21 4.48 -2.15
C PRO A 159 9.17 2.96 -2.28
N GLY A 160 10.31 2.33 -2.59
CA GLY A 160 10.42 0.88 -2.75
C GLY A 160 10.32 0.12 -1.42
N ILE A 161 10.91 0.65 -0.36
CA ILE A 161 10.80 0.07 0.99
C ILE A 161 9.36 0.11 1.47
N VAL A 162 8.68 1.25 1.31
CA VAL A 162 7.30 1.40 1.79
C VAL A 162 6.31 0.62 0.90
N GLN A 163 6.65 0.37 -0.37
CA GLN A 163 5.88 -0.50 -1.28
C GLN A 163 5.84 -1.97 -0.84
N ILE A 164 6.73 -2.40 0.07
CA ILE A 164 6.68 -3.74 0.66
C ILE A 164 5.38 -3.93 1.46
N LEU A 165 4.85 -2.88 2.08
CA LEU A 165 3.63 -2.96 2.89
C LEU A 165 2.38 -3.36 2.08
N PRO A 166 2.00 -2.65 0.99
CA PRO A 166 0.89 -3.10 0.16
C PRO A 166 1.17 -4.44 -0.53
N MET A 167 2.44 -4.77 -0.82
CA MET A 167 2.79 -6.09 -1.32
C MET A 167 2.48 -7.18 -0.28
N LEU A 168 2.96 -7.07 0.96
CA LEU A 168 2.66 -8.02 2.04
C LEU A 168 1.15 -8.19 2.25
N PHE A 169 0.42 -7.08 2.26
CA PHE A 169 -1.03 -7.09 2.46
C PHE A 169 -1.77 -7.88 1.36
N LEU A 170 -1.35 -7.75 0.10
CA LEU A 170 -1.96 -8.48 -1.02
C LEU A 170 -1.45 -9.92 -1.13
N LEU A 171 -0.16 -10.17 -0.89
CA LEU A 171 0.42 -11.52 -1.00
C LEU A 171 -0.18 -12.51 -0.01
N THR A 172 -0.57 -12.05 1.20
CA THR A 172 -1.24 -12.92 2.19
C THR A 172 -2.62 -13.42 1.77
N GLN A 173 -3.19 -12.86 0.71
CA GLN A 173 -4.50 -13.24 0.18
C GLN A 173 -4.39 -14.16 -1.05
N LEU A 174 -3.18 -14.60 -1.40
CA LEU A 174 -2.95 -15.52 -2.51
C LEU A 174 -2.93 -16.95 -2.03
N ASP A 175 -3.84 -17.76 -2.59
CA ASP A 175 -3.79 -19.21 -2.48
C ASP A 175 -3.34 -19.80 -3.83
N PHE A 176 -2.23 -20.54 -3.82
CA PHE A 176 -1.78 -21.30 -4.99
C PHE A 176 -2.47 -22.66 -5.02
N SER A 177 -2.85 -23.11 -6.23
CA SER A 177 -3.53 -24.40 -6.41
C SER A 177 -2.59 -25.57 -6.16
N GLU A 178 -3.06 -26.61 -5.48
CA GLU A 178 -2.28 -27.83 -5.28
C GLU A 178 -1.83 -28.43 -6.65
N GLY A 179 -0.51 -28.48 -6.87
CA GLY A 179 0.10 -29.05 -8.08
C GLY A 179 0.79 -28.05 -9.02
N THR A 180 0.80 -26.74 -8.71
CA THR A 180 1.67 -25.79 -9.41
C THR A 180 3.13 -26.01 -9.03
N SER A 181 4.04 -25.91 -10.02
CA SER A 181 5.47 -26.01 -9.73
C SER A 181 6.00 -24.73 -9.08
N ASP A 182 6.91 -24.86 -8.12
CA ASP A 182 7.54 -23.75 -7.37
C ASP A 182 8.08 -22.63 -8.27
N LEU A 183 8.64 -22.97 -9.45
CA LEU A 183 9.15 -21.98 -10.41
C LEU A 183 8.03 -21.13 -11.02
N VAL A 184 6.88 -21.73 -11.33
CA VAL A 184 5.73 -21.04 -11.90
C VAL A 184 5.09 -20.14 -10.86
N GLU A 185 4.99 -20.59 -9.61
CA GLU A 185 4.52 -19.75 -8.49
C GLU A 185 5.43 -18.54 -8.28
N MET A 186 6.75 -18.73 -8.30
CA MET A 186 7.72 -17.64 -8.19
C MET A 186 7.58 -16.63 -9.35
N LEU A 187 7.42 -17.10 -10.59
CA LEU A 187 7.20 -16.21 -11.74
C LEU A 187 5.89 -15.44 -11.64
N MET A 188 4.80 -16.07 -11.17
CA MET A 188 3.52 -15.41 -10.92
C MET A 188 3.65 -14.33 -9.84
N LEU A 189 4.38 -14.63 -8.75
CA LEU A 189 4.67 -13.66 -7.68
C LEU A 189 5.47 -12.46 -8.20
N LEU A 190 6.50 -12.68 -9.03
CA LEU A 190 7.27 -11.60 -9.65
C LEU A 190 6.40 -10.75 -10.59
N ALA A 191 5.57 -11.38 -11.42
CA ALA A 191 4.67 -10.67 -12.33
C ALA A 191 3.64 -9.81 -11.57
N LEU A 192 3.02 -10.38 -10.52
CA LEU A 192 2.09 -9.65 -9.66
C LEU A 192 2.79 -8.49 -8.93
N THR A 193 4.01 -8.71 -8.46
CA THR A 193 4.82 -7.67 -7.80
C THR A 193 5.11 -6.53 -8.75
N ALA A 194 5.48 -6.81 -10.00
CA ALA A 194 5.69 -5.79 -11.02
C ALA A 194 4.39 -5.00 -11.30
N ALA A 195 3.24 -5.67 -11.33
CA ALA A 195 1.93 -5.02 -11.49
C ALA A 195 1.62 -4.09 -10.29
N ILE A 196 1.78 -4.57 -9.07
CA ILE A 196 1.55 -3.81 -7.83
C ILE A 196 2.47 -2.59 -7.75
N VAL A 197 3.76 -2.74 -8.05
CA VAL A 197 4.72 -1.62 -8.05
C VAL A 197 4.35 -0.59 -9.11
N THR A 198 3.97 -1.04 -10.31
CA THR A 198 3.56 -0.16 -11.40
C THR A 198 2.32 0.65 -11.02
N ILE A 199 1.30 -0.03 -10.49
CA ILE A 199 0.06 0.60 -10.00
C ILE A 199 0.36 1.57 -8.85
N GLY A 200 1.18 1.17 -7.88
CA GLY A 200 1.48 1.95 -6.69
C GLY A 200 2.18 3.27 -6.98
N ILE A 201 3.05 3.33 -7.99
CA ILE A 201 3.87 4.52 -8.34
C ILE A 201 3.21 5.41 -9.41
N LEU A 202 2.27 4.87 -10.18
CA LEU A 202 1.67 5.53 -11.33
C LEU A 202 1.02 6.89 -10.98
N PRO A 203 0.18 7.03 -9.93
CA PRO A 203 -0.42 8.33 -9.60
C PRO A 203 0.63 9.40 -9.27
N GLY A 204 1.68 9.03 -8.53
CA GLY A 204 2.79 9.94 -8.22
C GLY A 204 3.53 10.36 -9.48
N ALA A 205 3.82 9.43 -10.39
CA ALA A 205 4.49 9.73 -11.65
C ALA A 205 3.66 10.69 -12.53
N ILE A 206 2.34 10.49 -12.61
CA ILE A 206 1.41 11.38 -13.32
C ILE A 206 1.42 12.77 -12.68
N HIS A 207 1.34 12.85 -11.35
CA HIS A 207 1.38 14.12 -10.63
C HIS A 207 2.64 14.94 -10.95
N LEU A 208 3.81 14.30 -10.89
CA LEU A 208 5.08 14.95 -11.21
C LEU A 208 5.12 15.44 -12.67
N ASN A 209 4.53 14.68 -13.59
CA ASN A 209 4.51 15.05 -15.01
C ASN A 209 3.51 16.18 -15.31
N GLU A 210 2.35 16.23 -14.65
CA GLU A 210 1.42 17.35 -14.83
C GLU A 210 1.89 18.63 -14.15
N ARG A 211 2.59 18.51 -13.01
CA ARG A 211 3.22 19.67 -12.35
C ARG A 211 4.29 20.33 -13.23
N ARG A 212 4.90 19.58 -14.15
CA ARG A 212 5.82 20.11 -15.19
C ARG A 212 5.08 20.98 -16.21
N ASN A 213 3.81 20.72 -16.50
CA ASN A 213 3.00 21.50 -17.46
C ASN A 213 2.51 22.84 -16.87
N GLY A 214 2.84 23.15 -15.61
CA GLY A 214 2.56 24.43 -14.96
C GLY A 214 1.24 24.50 -14.20
N ASP A 215 0.37 23.49 -14.32
CA ASP A 215 -0.92 23.47 -13.66
C ASP A 215 -0.96 22.50 -12.46
N LYS A 216 -0.70 23.07 -11.28
CA LYS A 216 -0.73 22.33 -10.00
C LYS A 216 -2.14 21.80 -9.68
N PHE A 217 -3.19 22.52 -10.08
CA PHE A 217 -4.58 22.13 -9.78
C PHE A 217 -5.03 20.99 -10.68
N THR A 218 -4.74 21.06 -11.98
CA THR A 218 -5.03 19.96 -12.91
C THR A 218 -4.29 18.69 -12.53
N GLY A 219 -3.00 18.79 -12.14
CA GLY A 219 -2.24 17.64 -11.66
C GLY A 219 -2.80 16.99 -10.39
N PHE A 220 -3.47 17.74 -9.51
CA PHE A 220 -4.16 17.19 -8.35
C PHE A 220 -5.47 16.49 -8.73
N ILE A 221 -6.28 17.12 -9.59
CA ILE A 221 -7.56 16.57 -10.07
C ILE A 221 -7.32 15.26 -10.83
N VAL A 222 -6.31 15.21 -11.71
CA VAL A 222 -5.98 13.99 -12.48
C VAL A 222 -5.60 12.84 -11.54
N VAL A 223 -4.84 13.10 -10.48
CA VAL A 223 -4.49 12.08 -9.47
C VAL A 223 -5.74 11.59 -8.71
N LEU A 224 -6.61 12.52 -8.31
CA LEU A 224 -7.85 12.21 -7.60
C LEU A 224 -8.78 11.32 -8.42
N ILE A 225 -8.80 11.49 -9.75
CA ILE A 225 -9.55 10.63 -10.68
C ILE A 225 -8.80 9.32 -10.97
N CYS A 226 -7.47 9.36 -11.06
CA CYS A 226 -6.63 8.19 -11.36
C CYS A 226 -6.74 7.10 -10.28
N ILE A 227 -6.68 7.49 -9.01
CA ILE A 227 -6.76 6.57 -7.86
C ILE A 227 -7.99 5.64 -7.94
N PRO A 228 -9.24 6.14 -8.05
CA PRO A 228 -10.42 5.29 -8.11
C PRO A 228 -10.52 4.48 -9.40
N VAL A 229 -10.09 5.03 -10.55
CA VAL A 229 -10.05 4.28 -11.81
C VAL A 229 -9.12 3.08 -11.68
N VAL A 230 -7.91 3.30 -11.16
CA VAL A 230 -6.90 2.25 -11.00
C VAL A 230 -7.35 1.19 -10.01
N ILE A 231 -7.94 1.58 -8.87
CA ILE A 231 -8.51 0.61 -7.91
C ILE A 231 -9.63 -0.19 -8.55
N THR A 232 -10.52 0.45 -9.32
CA THR A 232 -11.64 -0.24 -9.97
C THR A 232 -11.14 -1.28 -10.97
N VAL A 233 -10.21 -0.90 -11.85
CA VAL A 233 -9.59 -1.82 -12.83
C VAL A 233 -8.85 -2.95 -12.11
N PHE A 234 -8.09 -2.64 -11.07
CA PHE A 234 -7.33 -3.64 -10.32
C PHE A 234 -8.26 -4.60 -9.55
N SER A 235 -9.38 -4.11 -9.04
CA SER A 235 -10.42 -4.91 -8.37
C SER A 235 -11.11 -5.90 -9.32
N MET A 236 -11.23 -5.57 -10.61
CA MET A 236 -11.77 -6.50 -11.61
C MET A 236 -10.83 -7.69 -11.87
N LEU A 237 -9.51 -7.45 -11.77
CA LEU A 237 -8.48 -8.47 -11.98
C LEU A 237 -8.16 -9.26 -10.70
N TYR A 238 -8.28 -8.61 -9.53
CA TYR A 238 -7.87 -9.16 -8.25
C TYR A 238 -9.03 -9.10 -7.24
N ARG A 239 -9.80 -10.20 -7.21
CA ARG A 239 -11.03 -10.36 -6.40
C ARG A 239 -10.88 -10.07 -4.90
N PRO A 240 -9.73 -10.29 -4.24
CA PRO A 240 -9.60 -9.98 -2.81
C PRO A 240 -9.80 -8.50 -2.47
N ILE A 241 -9.54 -7.55 -3.37
CA ILE A 241 -9.62 -6.10 -3.06
C ILE A 241 -11.04 -5.67 -2.65
N PRO A 242 -12.10 -5.94 -3.44
CA PRO A 242 -13.47 -5.68 -2.99
C PRO A 242 -13.80 -6.28 -1.63
N ASN A 243 -13.40 -7.54 -1.38
CA ASN A 243 -13.67 -8.22 -0.11
C ASN A 243 -12.97 -7.53 1.06
N MET A 244 -11.72 -7.09 0.88
CA MET A 244 -10.98 -6.35 1.90
C MET A 244 -11.63 -5.01 2.21
N ILE A 245 -12.08 -4.27 1.20
CA ILE A 245 -12.77 -2.99 1.39
C ILE A 245 -14.10 -3.23 2.12
N ILE A 246 -14.89 -4.22 1.71
CA ILE A 246 -16.15 -4.57 2.37
C ILE A 246 -15.91 -4.98 3.82
N ASN A 247 -14.93 -5.84 4.09
CA ASN A 247 -14.61 -6.26 5.45
C ASN A 247 -14.18 -5.09 6.33
N MET A 248 -13.40 -4.15 5.78
CA MET A 248 -13.02 -2.92 6.48
C MET A 248 -14.25 -2.05 6.78
N VAL A 249 -15.18 -1.90 5.82
CA VAL A 249 -16.44 -1.18 6.04
C VAL A 249 -17.27 -1.83 7.13
N MET A 250 -17.47 -3.15 7.05
CA MET A 250 -18.31 -3.89 7.99
C MET A 250 -17.72 -3.83 9.41
N SER A 251 -16.40 -3.95 9.55
CA SER A 251 -15.72 -3.88 10.83
C SER A 251 -15.69 -2.47 11.42
N LEU A 252 -15.36 -1.45 10.61
CA LEU A 252 -15.33 -0.06 11.09
C LEU A 252 -16.72 0.48 11.39
N SER A 253 -17.73 0.07 10.62
CA SER A 253 -19.11 0.50 10.88
C SER A 253 -19.73 -0.18 12.09
N GLY A 254 -19.24 -1.36 12.48
CA GLY A 254 -19.81 -2.16 13.57
C GLY A 254 -20.84 -3.20 13.11
N ILE A 255 -21.06 -3.37 11.80
CA ILE A 255 -21.95 -4.41 11.27
C ILE A 255 -21.37 -5.80 11.53
N SER A 256 -20.06 -5.95 11.37
CA SER A 256 -19.36 -7.18 11.73
C SER A 256 -18.44 -6.93 12.91
N ASP A 257 -18.71 -7.63 14.01
CA ASP A 257 -17.79 -7.74 15.12
C ASP A 257 -17.34 -9.19 15.25
N TRP A 258 -16.05 -9.42 15.03
CA TRP A 258 -15.42 -10.73 15.10
C TRP A 258 -14.82 -11.02 16.48
N ARG A 259 -14.99 -10.11 17.44
CA ARG A 259 -14.49 -10.28 18.80
C ARG A 259 -15.37 -11.24 19.58
N THR A 260 -14.75 -12.02 20.47
CA THR A 260 -15.48 -12.90 21.38
C THR A 260 -16.11 -12.08 22.50
N HIS A 261 -17.44 -12.02 22.52
CA HIS A 261 -18.21 -11.37 23.58
C HIS A 261 -18.57 -12.34 24.70
N GLN A 262 -18.48 -11.87 25.95
CA GLN A 262 -18.97 -12.60 27.10
C GLN A 262 -20.32 -12.03 27.52
N TYR A 263 -21.34 -12.89 27.59
CA TYR A 263 -22.69 -12.51 27.99
C TYR A 263 -22.99 -13.08 29.37
N TYR A 264 -23.53 -12.23 30.24
CA TYR A 264 -24.15 -12.69 31.49
C TYR A 264 -25.59 -13.11 31.20
N ILE A 265 -25.93 -14.35 31.53
CA ILE A 265 -27.26 -14.90 31.33
C ILE A 265 -27.84 -15.21 32.70
N GLU A 266 -28.95 -14.57 33.04
CA GLU A 266 -29.67 -14.87 34.27
C GLU A 266 -30.33 -16.24 34.19
N ASN A 267 -30.00 -17.12 35.13
CA ASN A 267 -30.58 -18.46 35.21
C ASN A 267 -32.11 -18.44 35.48
N LYS A 268 -32.65 -17.29 35.92
CA LYS A 268 -34.08 -17.08 36.16
C LYS A 268 -34.89 -17.00 34.86
N THR A 269 -34.33 -16.42 33.81
CA THR A 269 -35.01 -16.22 32.51
C THR A 269 -34.61 -17.29 31.50
N HIS A 270 -33.35 -17.72 31.52
CA HIS A 270 -32.85 -18.75 30.63
C HIS A 270 -32.04 -19.78 31.42
N SER A 271 -32.51 -21.04 31.45
CA SER A 271 -31.82 -22.12 32.15
C SER A 271 -30.44 -22.38 31.55
N HIS A 272 -29.44 -22.60 32.39
CA HIS A 272 -28.09 -23.01 31.98
C HIS A 272 -28.08 -24.22 31.04
N SER A 273 -29.06 -25.13 31.15
CA SER A 273 -29.19 -26.32 30.31
C SER A 273 -29.50 -26.00 28.83
N MET A 274 -29.91 -24.77 28.52
CA MET A 274 -30.16 -24.33 27.13
C MET A 274 -28.86 -24.06 26.37
N PHE A 275 -27.73 -23.91 27.06
CA PHE A 275 -26.45 -23.55 26.46
C PHE A 275 -25.43 -24.68 26.65
N ASN A 276 -25.05 -25.33 25.56
CA ASN A 276 -24.04 -26.37 25.58
C ASN A 276 -22.66 -25.76 25.92
N GLY A 277 -22.08 -26.15 27.07
CA GLY A 277 -20.83 -25.58 27.56
C GLY A 277 -19.61 -25.80 26.68
N LEU A 278 -19.58 -26.85 25.85
CA LEU A 278 -18.49 -27.08 24.89
C LEU A 278 -18.56 -26.14 23.68
N ILE A 279 -19.77 -25.80 23.26
CA ILE A 279 -20.01 -24.93 22.09
C ILE A 279 -19.94 -23.45 22.50
N TRP A 280 -20.50 -23.11 23.65
CA TRP A 280 -20.67 -21.74 24.12
C TRP A 280 -19.61 -21.28 25.13
N ASN A 281 -18.70 -22.17 25.53
CA ASN A 281 -17.65 -21.89 26.54
C ASN A 281 -18.23 -21.24 27.82
N THR A 282 -19.27 -21.84 28.38
CA THR A 282 -20.00 -21.28 29.52
C THR A 282 -19.21 -21.43 30.82
N ARG A 283 -19.26 -20.41 31.68
CA ARG A 283 -18.73 -20.44 33.06
C ARG A 283 -19.88 -20.27 34.03
N HIS A 284 -20.06 -21.22 34.93
CA HIS A 284 -21.09 -21.13 35.96
C HIS A 284 -20.50 -20.47 37.21
N TYR A 285 -21.07 -19.35 37.62
CA TYR A 285 -20.75 -18.71 38.90
C TYR A 285 -21.89 -19.01 39.87
N THR A 286 -21.61 -19.83 40.88
CA THR A 286 -22.47 -19.95 42.06
C THR A 286 -22.10 -18.83 43.02
N GLU A 287 -23.03 -17.93 43.33
CA GLU A 287 -22.93 -17.06 44.51
C GLU A 287 -22.96 -17.89 45.80
#